data_AF-A0A429EJA1-F1
#
_entry.id   AF-A0A429EJA1-F1
#
_cell.length_a   1.000
_cell.length_b   1.000
_cell.length_c   1.000
_cell.angle_alpha   90.00
_cell.angle_beta   90.00
_cell.angle_gamma   90.00
#
_symmetry.space_group_name_H-M   'P 1'
#
loop_
_entity.id
_entity.type
_entity.pdbx_description
1 polymer ?
#
loop_
_entity_poly.entity_id
_entity_poly.type
_entity_poly.pdbx_seq_one_letter_code
_entity_poly.pdbx_strand_id
1 'polypeptide(L)' 'MGVSADFRERLLDIIANKRYDECRPLLIEELERGTPRDELYQELLDLMLFLRAEGREDDEDEVADVAELMTNWARPENRV' A
#
# COMPACT_ATOMS: atom_id res chain seq x y z
N MET A 1 0.32 -17.51 -1.96
CA MET A 1 1.29 -16.83 -2.83
C MET A 1 1.30 -15.42 -2.28
N GLY A 2 2.25 -15.10 -1.42
CA GLY A 2 2.25 -13.81 -0.74
C GLY A 2 2.75 -12.70 -1.66
N VAL A 3 2.48 -11.47 -1.27
CA VAL A 3 3.01 -10.27 -1.91
C VAL A 3 4.55 -10.36 -1.97
N SER A 4 5.13 -10.00 -3.11
CA SER A 4 6.58 -10.09 -3.30
C SER A 4 7.31 -9.12 -2.36
N ALA A 5 8.46 -9.53 -1.82
CA ALA A 5 9.35 -8.62 -1.07
C ALA A 5 9.70 -7.35 -1.88
N ASP A 6 9.71 -7.47 -3.22
CA ASP A 6 9.88 -6.38 -4.18
C ASP A 6 8.83 -5.27 -4.03
N PHE A 7 7.57 -5.63 -3.71
CA PHE A 7 6.50 -4.64 -3.52
C PHE A 7 6.78 -3.74 -2.32
N ARG A 8 7.21 -4.32 -1.20
CA ARG A 8 7.48 -3.57 0.03
C ARG A 8 8.65 -2.60 -0.14
N GLU A 9 9.74 -3.07 -0.75
CA GLU A 9 10.90 -2.24 -1.05
C GLU A 9 10.54 -1.08 -2.00
N ARG A 10 9.80 -1.36 -3.07
CA ARG A 10 9.35 -0.34 -4.03
C ARG A 10 8.39 0.66 -3.40
N LEU A 11 7.45 0.20 -2.58
CA LEU A 11 6.51 1.09 -1.89
C LEU A 11 7.25 2.03 -0.93
N LEU A 12 8.19 1.51 -0.14
CA LEU A 12 9.01 2.34 0.75
C LEU A 12 9.88 3.34 -0.01
N ASP A 13 10.45 2.95 -1.15
CA ASP A 13 11.23 3.85 -2.00
C ASP A 13 10.35 4.97 -2.61
N ILE A 14 9.12 4.66 -2.99
CA ILE A 14 8.16 5.65 -3.46
C ILE A 14 7.83 6.67 -2.36
N ILE A 15 7.51 6.19 -1.16
CA ILE A 15 7.15 6.99 0.02
C ILE A 15 8.34 7.87 0.45
N ALA A 16 9.52 7.28 0.62
CA ALA A 16 10.73 8.01 1.02
C ALA A 16 11.11 9.13 0.03
N ASN A 17 10.79 8.98 -1.25
CA ASN A 17 11.03 9.97 -2.29
C ASN A 17 9.79 10.84 -2.63
N LYS A 18 8.68 10.69 -1.89
CA LYS A 18 7.43 11.43 -2.07
C LYS A 18 6.81 11.30 -3.47
N ARG A 19 6.99 10.15 -4.12
CA ARG A 19 6.51 9.86 -5.49
C ARG A 19 5.13 9.20 -5.47
N TYR A 20 4.18 9.75 -4.70
CA TYR A 20 2.88 9.11 -4.44
C TYR A 20 2.05 8.84 -5.71
N ASP A 21 2.33 9.53 -6.81
CA ASP A 21 1.77 9.25 -8.13
C ASP A 21 2.13 7.85 -8.66
N GLU A 22 3.23 7.26 -8.18
CA GLU A 22 3.69 5.90 -8.50
C GLU A 22 3.03 4.82 -7.62
N CYS A 23 2.45 5.15 -6.46
CA CYS A 23 1.80 4.18 -5.57
C CYS A 23 0.63 3.47 -6.27
N ARG A 24 -0.19 4.22 -6.99
CA ARG A 24 -1.36 3.70 -7.69
C ARG A 24 -0.99 2.72 -8.82
N PRO A 25 -0.08 3.06 -9.75
CA PRO A 25 0.45 2.12 -10.72
C PRO A 25 1.03 0.84 -10.09
N LEU A 26 1.79 0.96 -9.00
CA LEU A 26 2.37 -0.18 -8.30
C LEU A 26 1.29 -1.14 -7.75
N LEU A 27 0.26 -0.61 -7.11
CA LEU A 27 -0.86 -1.42 -6.61
C LEU A 27 -1.64 -2.10 -7.72
N ILE A 28 -1.85 -1.42 -8.86
CA ILE A 28 -2.51 -2.00 -10.03
C ILE A 28 -1.66 -3.14 -10.61
N GLU A 29 -0.35 -2.93 -10.72
CA GLU A 29 0.59 -3.95 -11.21
C GLU A 29 0.49 -5.25 -10.39
N GLU A 30 0.45 -5.16 -9.06
CA GLU A 30 0.29 -6.33 -8.19
C GLU A 30 -1.09 -7.00 -8.30
N LEU A 31 -2.16 -6.21 -8.43
CA LEU A 31 -3.49 -6.75 -8.68
C LEU A 31 -3.55 -7.51 -10.02
N GLU A 32 -2.93 -6.97 -11.08
CA GLU A 32 -2.85 -7.61 -12.40
C GLU A 32 -1.98 -8.86 -12.40
N ARG A 33 -0.96 -8.92 -11.53
CA ARG A 33 -0.16 -10.13 -11.27
C ARG A 33 -0.93 -11.23 -10.53
N GLY A 34 -2.14 -10.93 -10.07
CA GLY A 34 -3.04 -11.88 -9.41
C GLY A 34 -2.96 -11.86 -7.89
N THR A 35 -2.26 -10.88 -7.30
CA THR A 35 -2.22 -10.70 -5.84
C THR A 35 -3.60 -10.26 -5.35
N PRO A 36 -4.23 -11.00 -4.41
CA PRO A 36 -5.52 -10.61 -3.88
C PRO A 36 -5.45 -9.25 -3.17
N ARG A 37 -6.50 -8.45 -3.32
CA ARG A 37 -6.60 -7.15 -2.65
C ARG A 37 -6.43 -7.25 -1.15
N ASP A 38 -7.04 -8.25 -0.52
CA ASP A 38 -6.99 -8.43 0.93
C ASP A 38 -5.55 -8.71 1.40
N GLU A 39 -4.75 -9.42 0.58
CA GLU A 39 -3.33 -9.65 0.88
C GLU A 39 -2.52 -8.35 0.74
N LEU A 40 -2.75 -7.55 -0.31
CA LEU A 40 -2.12 -6.24 -0.46
C LEU A 40 -2.50 -5.29 0.70
N TYR A 41 -3.75 -5.30 1.13
CA TYR A 41 -4.19 -4.50 2.26
C TYR A 41 -3.52 -4.94 3.56
N GLN A 42 -3.43 -6.25 3.78
CA GLN A 42 -2.75 -6.81 4.95
C GLN A 42 -1.27 -6.43 4.98
N GLU A 43 -0.57 -6.44 3.83
CA GLU A 43 0.82 -5.98 3.74
C GLU A 43 0.99 -4.50 4.07
N LEU A 44 0.06 -3.64 3.65
CA LEU A 44 0.07 -2.22 4.01
C LEU A 44 -0.11 -2.04 5.53
N LEU A 45 -1.00 -2.82 6.15
CA LEU A 45 -1.17 -2.83 7.61
C LEU A 45 0.12 -3.27 8.32
N ASP A 46 0.72 -4.38 7.86
CA ASP A 46 1.96 -4.90 8.43
C ASP A 46 3.12 -3.90 8.27
N LEU A 47 3.16 -3.17 7.15
CA LEU A 47 4.15 -2.13 6.90
C LEU A 47 3.97 -0.92 7.84
N MET A 48 2.72 -0.47 8.08
CA MET A 48 2.45 0.58 9.07
C MET A 48 2.93 0.18 10.47
N LEU A 49 2.64 -1.06 10.89
CA LEU A 49 3.10 -1.57 12.19
C LEU A 49 4.63 -1.62 12.28
N PHE A 50 5.30 -1.98 11.18
CA PHE A 50 6.75 -1.96 11.09
C PHE A 50 7.32 -0.54 11.20
N LEU A 51 6.79 0.41 10.45
CA LEU A 51 7.24 1.82 10.47
C LEU A 51 7.04 2.46 11.84
N ARG A 52 5.90 2.17 12.49
CA ARG A 52 5.64 2.58 13.87
C ARG A 52 6.70 2.05 14.84
N ALA A 53 7.06 0.78 14.72
CA ALA A 53 8.06 0.15 15.57
C ALA A 53 9.45 0.78 15.39
N GLU A 54 9.76 1.23 14.17
CA GLU A 54 11.00 1.95 13.82
C GLU A 54 10.95 3.45 14.18
N GLY A 55 9.83 3.96 14.71
CA GLY A 55 9.66 5.37 15.04
C GLY A 55 9.55 6.30 13.82
N ARG A 56 9.16 5.74 12.66
CA ARG A 56 8.97 6.46 11.40
C ARG A 56 7.51 6.86 11.21
N GLU A 57 7.00 7.69 12.11
CA GLU A 57 5.59 8.11 12.15
C GLU A 57 5.17 8.84 10.86
N ASP A 58 6.03 9.69 10.28
CA ASP A 58 5.75 10.37 9.02
C ASP A 58 5.50 9.36 7.86
N ASP A 59 6.33 8.32 7.77
CA ASP A 59 6.15 7.29 6.74
C ASP A 59 4.94 6.39 7.03
N GLU A 60 4.61 6.16 8.30
CA GLU A 60 3.40 5.42 8.72
C GLU A 60 2.14 6.12 8.20
N ASP A 61 2.04 7.44 8.40
CA ASP A 61 0.92 8.25 7.91
C ASP A 61 0.82 8.18 6.37
N GLU A 62 1.95 8.23 5.67
CA GLU A 62 1.99 8.11 4.21
C GLU A 62 1.55 6.72 3.72
N VAL A 63 1.90 5.63 4.42
CA VAL A 63 1.36 4.29 4.11
C VAL A 63 -0.13 4.21 4.41
N ALA A 64 -0.62 4.87 5.46
CA ALA A 64 -2.04 4.89 5.81
C ALA A 64 -2.89 5.51 4.68
N ASP A 65 -2.41 6.59 4.05
CA ASP A 65 -3.05 7.19 2.88
C ASP A 65 -3.14 6.20 1.70
N VAL A 66 -2.10 5.37 1.49
CA VAL A 66 -2.09 4.32 0.46
C VAL A 66 -3.11 3.21 0.78
N ALA A 67 -3.26 2.82 2.05
CA ALA A 67 -4.28 1.87 2.49
C ALA A 67 -5.70 2.44 2.32
N GLU A 68 -5.89 3.75 2.52
CA GLU A 68 -7.16 4.42 2.25
C GLU A 68 -7.49 4.42 0.76
N LEU A 69 -6.52 4.70 -0.12
CA LEU A 69 -6.69 4.62 -1.58
C LEU A 69 -7.18 3.23 -2.02
N MET A 70 -6.60 2.17 -1.47
CA MET A 70 -7.01 0.79 -1.68
C MET A 70 -8.45 0.51 -1.27
N THR A 71 -8.87 1.06 -0.12
CA THR A 71 -10.22 0.94 0.43
C THR A 71 -11.24 1.70 -0.43
N ASN A 72 -10.89 2.89 -0.93
CA ASN A 72 -11.71 3.69 -1.82
C ASN A 72 -11.95 3.03 -3.18
N TRP A 73 -10.99 2.25 -3.68
CA TRP A 73 -11.17 1.46 -4.90
C TRP A 73 -12.08 0.23 -4.69
N ALA A 74 -12.45 -0.13 -3.46
CA ALA A 74 -13.25 -1.33 -3.17
C ALA A 74 -14.76 -1.13 -3.34
N ARG A 75 -15.24 0.08 -3.66
CA ARG A 75 -16.68 0.37 -3.66
C ARG A 75 -17.19 1.03 -4.94
N PRO A 76 -17.64 0.24 -5.94
CA PRO A 76 -18.73 0.67 -6.83
C PRO A 76 -20.06 0.76 -6.06
N GLU A 77 -20.21 0.00 -4.97
CA GLU A 77 -21.48 -0.26 -4.27
C GLU A 77 -21.83 0.74 -3.16
N ASN A 78 -20.98 1.75 -2.93
CA ASN A 78 -21.26 2.84 -1.97
C ASN A 78 -21.29 4.23 -2.61
N ARG A 79 -21.43 4.29 -3.93
CA ARG A 79 -21.98 5.48 -4.58
C ARG A 79 -23.48 5.50 -4.32
N VAL A 80 -23.88 6.14 -3.23
CA VAL A 80 -25.26 6.56 -2.99
C VAL A 80 -25.64 7.64 -3.99
#